data_AF-A0AAP5FA32-F1
#
_entry.id   AF-A0AAP5FA32-F1
#
_cell.length_a   1.000
_cell.length_b   1.000
_cell.length_c   1.000
_cell.angle_alpha   90.00
_cell.angle_beta   90.00
_cell.angle_gamma   90.00
#
_symmetry.space_group_name_H-M   'P 1'
#
loop_
_entity.id
_entity.type
_entity.pdbx_description
1 polymer ?
#
loop_
_entity_poly.entity_id
_entity_poly.type
_entity_poly.pdbx_seq_one_letter_code
_entity_poly.pdbx_strand_id
1 'polypeptide(L)' 'MSLTEQLQLKDGETLRVDSSRQTGPLANIDITNYSVLDAHGDVVGKVEYTEDMAIKGFKVTHKAVRTDLEGKTVLQKFW' A
#
# COMPACT_ATOMS: atom_id res chain seq x y z
N MET A 1 -9.67 -6.46 -7.36
CA MET A 1 -9.02 -7.12 -6.20
C MET A 1 -8.69 -6.03 -5.21
N SER A 2 -8.95 -6.27 -3.92
CA SER A 2 -8.68 -5.30 -2.86
C SER A 2 -7.22 -5.36 -2.41
N LEU A 3 -6.71 -4.25 -1.90
CA LEU A 3 -5.32 -4.14 -1.39
C LEU A 3 -5.02 -5.20 -0.32
N THR A 4 -5.96 -5.48 0.58
CA THR A 4 -5.81 -6.46 1.67
C THR A 4 -5.60 -7.88 1.15
N GLU A 5 -6.28 -8.27 0.07
CA GLU A 5 -6.07 -9.57 -0.59
C GLU A 5 -4.66 -9.70 -1.18
N GLN A 6 -4.06 -8.59 -1.62
CA GLN A 6 -2.72 -8.58 -2.21
C GLN A 6 -1.62 -8.62 -1.16
N LEU A 7 -1.86 -8.04 0.03
CA LEU A 7 -0.84 -7.84 1.07
C LEU A 7 -0.50 -9.07 1.91
N GLN A 8 -1.25 -10.16 1.76
CA GLN A 8 -1.06 -11.42 2.49
C GLN A 8 -0.87 -11.17 4.00
N LEU A 9 -1.79 -10.41 4.58
CA LEU A 9 -1.80 -10.14 6.02
C LEU A 9 -1.96 -11.47 6.78
N LYS A 10 -1.22 -11.63 7.87
CA LYS A 10 -1.37 -12.77 8.78
C LYS A 10 -2.66 -12.62 9.59
N ASP A 11 -3.11 -13.72 10.20
CA ASP A 11 -4.25 -13.70 11.11
C ASP A 11 -4.07 -12.66 12.23
N GLY A 12 -5.05 -11.78 12.35
CA GLY A 12 -5.04 -10.68 13.32
C GLY A 12 -4.28 -9.43 12.89
N GLU A 13 -3.56 -9.44 11.76
CA GLU A 13 -2.92 -8.22 11.25
C GLU A 13 -3.96 -7.29 10.60
N THR A 14 -3.84 -6.00 10.86
CA THR A 14 -4.71 -4.96 10.30
C THR A 14 -3.90 -3.81 9.69
N LEU A 15 -4.54 -3.00 8.86
CA LEU A 15 -3.94 -1.81 8.27
C LEU A 15 -4.49 -0.57 8.94
N ARG A 16 -3.60 0.32 9.34
CA ARG A 16 -3.94 1.69 9.75
C ARG A 16 -3.40 2.66 8.72
N VAL A 17 -4.26 3.53 8.19
CA VAL A 17 -3.84 4.62 7.30
C VAL A 17 -3.02 5.63 8.11
N ASP A 18 -1.81 5.94 7.67
CA ASP A 18 -0.99 6.97 8.30
C ASP A 18 -1.00 8.29 7.51
N SER A 19 -0.97 8.21 6.17
CA SER A 19 -1.01 9.39 5.31
C SER A 19 -1.41 9.03 3.88
N SER A 20 -1.89 10.02 3.14
CA SER A 20 -2.05 9.94 1.69
C SER A 20 -1.54 11.22 1.03
N ARG A 21 -1.08 11.11 -0.22
CA ARG A 21 -0.69 12.23 -1.05
C ARG A 21 -0.95 11.94 -2.52
N GLN A 22 -1.17 12.98 -3.29
CA GLN A 22 -1.26 12.91 -4.74
C GLN A 22 0.00 13.47 -5.40
N THR A 23 0.38 12.90 -6.54
CA THR A 23 1.52 13.33 -7.35
C THR A 23 1.23 13.11 -8.84
N GLY A 24 2.19 13.45 -9.69
CA GLY A 24 2.06 13.39 -11.14
C GLY A 24 1.56 14.69 -11.77
N PRO A 25 1.66 14.81 -13.10
CA PRO A 25 1.38 16.06 -13.84
C PRO A 25 -0.07 16.55 -13.71
N LEU A 26 -1.02 15.66 -13.43
CA LEU A 26 -2.43 16.00 -13.22
C LEU A 26 -2.97 15.41 -11.92
N ALA A 27 -2.11 15.24 -10.90
CA ALA A 27 -2.47 14.53 -9.67
C ALA A 27 -3.03 13.12 -9.94
N ASN A 28 -2.53 12.46 -11.00
CA ASN A 28 -3.04 11.18 -11.49
C ASN A 28 -2.44 9.97 -10.74
N ILE A 29 -1.55 10.21 -9.78
CA ILE A 29 -0.92 9.19 -8.97
C ILE A 29 -1.29 9.43 -7.51
N ASP A 30 -2.06 8.51 -6.94
CA ASP A 30 -2.39 8.49 -5.52
C ASP A 30 -1.42 7.58 -4.78
N ILE A 31 -0.86 8.05 -3.67
CA ILE A 31 0.01 7.26 -2.80
C ILE A 31 -0.59 7.28 -1.39
N THR A 32 -0.89 6.10 -0.85
CA THR A 32 -1.37 5.92 0.52
C THR A 32 -0.40 5.07 1.31
N ASN A 33 0.02 5.57 2.48
CA ASN A 33 0.89 4.88 3.41
C ASN A 33 0.08 4.29 4.56
N TYR A 34 0.38 3.06 4.90
CA TYR A 34 -0.24 2.34 6.02
C TYR A 34 0.82 1.78 6.96
N SER A 35 0.47 1.69 8.23
CA SER A 35 1.14 0.85 9.20
C SER A 35 0.41 -0.49 9.25
N VAL A 36 1.18 -1.58 9.25
CA VAL A 36 0.66 -2.91 9.54
C VAL A 36 0.70 -3.08 11.05
N LEU A 37 -0.47 -3.30 11.65
CA LEU A 37 -0.61 -3.56 13.07
C LEU A 37 -0.81 -5.06 13.28
N ASP A 38 -0.25 -5.62 14.34
CA ASP A 38 -0.57 -6.98 14.78
C ASP A 38 -1.89 -7.02 15.59
N ALA A 39 -2.21 -8.20 16.11
CA ALA A 39 -3.41 -8.41 16.93
C ALA A 39 -3.41 -7.64 18.27
N HIS A 40 -2.23 -7.19 18.73
CA HIS A 40 -2.06 -6.38 19.93
C HIS A 40 -2.12 -4.88 19.65
N GLY A 41 -2.14 -4.49 18.37
CA GLY A 41 -2.14 -3.10 17.92
C GLY A 41 -0.74 -2.51 17.75
N ASP A 42 0.30 -3.33 17.87
CA ASP A 42 1.69 -2.91 17.69
C ASP A 42 2.04 -2.84 16.20
N VAL A 43 2.84 -1.84 15.81
CA VAL A 43 3.30 -1.71 14.42
C VAL A 43 4.33 -2.81 14.16
N VAL A 44 4.07 -3.65 13.17
CA VAL A 44 4.95 -4.75 12.74
C VAL A 44 5.47 -4.58 11.31
N GLY A 45 5.07 -3.51 10.62
CA GLY A 45 5.53 -3.20 9.29
C GLY A 45 4.83 -1.99 8.69
N LYS A 46 5.14 -1.71 7.42
CA LYS A 46 4.56 -0.61 6.66
C LYS A 46 4.15 -1.05 5.28
N VAL A 47 3.20 -0.34 4.69
CA VAL A 47 2.78 -0.51 3.30
C VAL A 47 2.74 0.83 2.62
N GLU A 48 3.39 0.93 1.47
CA GLU A 48 3.14 1.99 0.49
C GLU A 48 2.26 1.41 -0.62
N TYR A 49 1.08 1.98 -0.80
CA TYR A 49 0.17 1.66 -1.90
C TYR A 49 0.14 2.82 -2.88
N THR A 50 0.29 2.52 -4.16
CA THR A 50 0.25 3.51 -5.23
C THR A 50 -0.81 3.11 -6.25
N GLU A 51 -1.63 4.06 -6.63
CA GLU A 51 -2.58 3.94 -7.73
C GLU A 51 -2.17 4.96 -8.80
N ASP A 52 -1.73 4.47 -9.95
CA ASP A 52 -1.34 5.30 -11.09
C ASP A 52 -2.40 5.21 -12.18
N MET A 53 -3.17 6.28 -12.32
CA MET A 53 -4.13 6.44 -13.40
C MET A 53 -3.43 7.02 -14.62
N ALA A 54 -3.41 6.26 -15.72
CA ALA A 54 -2.91 6.78 -16.98
C ALA A 54 -3.72 8.03 -17.38
N ILE A 55 -3.04 9.11 -17.77
CA ILE A 55 -3.65 10.43 -18.06
C ILE A 55 -4.71 10.36 -19.18
N LYS A 56 -4.62 9.37 -20.08
CA LYS A 56 -5.63 9.14 -21.12
C LYS A 56 -6.73 8.14 -20.72
N GLY A 57 -6.79 7.76 -19.43
CA GLY A 57 -7.87 6.99 -18.80
C GLY A 57 -7.93 5.50 -19.13
N PHE A 58 -7.05 4.98 -19.99
CA PHE A 58 -7.19 3.61 -20.49
C PHE A 58 -6.66 2.52 -19.55
N LYS A 59 -5.97 2.88 -18.47
CA LYS A 59 -5.37 1.93 -17.55
C LYS A 59 -5.17 2.55 -16.17
N VAL A 60 -5.50 1.80 -15.13
CA VAL A 60 -5.04 2.04 -13.76
C VAL A 60 -4.03 0.96 -13.44
N THR A 61 -2.89 1.35 -12.86
CA THR A 61 -1.90 0.40 -12.34
C THR A 61 -1.82 0.56 -10.84
N HIS A 62 -2.00 -0.54 -10.14
CA HIS A 62 -1.86 -0.60 -8.71
C HIS A 62 -0.50 -1.18 -8.36
N LYS A 63 0.14 -0.61 -7.34
CA LYS A 63 1.40 -1.11 -6.78
C LYS A 63 1.27 -1.14 -5.26
N ALA A 64 1.62 -2.26 -4.64
CA ALA A 64 1.74 -2.35 -3.20
C ALA A 64 3.14 -2.84 -2.83
N VAL A 65 3.79 -2.13 -1.90
CA VAL A 65 5.07 -2.50 -1.31
C VAL A 65 4.88 -2.62 0.18
N ARG A 66 5.15 -3.80 0.75
CA ARG A 66 5.15 -4.04 2.20
C ARG A 66 6.58 -4.21 2.69
N THR A 67 6.92 -3.53 3.77
CA THR A 67 8.19 -3.69 4.48
C THR A 67 7.97 -4.18 5.91
N ASP A 68 8.96 -4.89 6.45
CA ASP A 68 9.04 -5.17 7.88
C ASP A 68 9.56 -3.95 8.68
N LEU A 69 9.75 -4.13 9.98
CA LEU A 69 10.27 -3.12 10.90
C LEU A 69 11.72 -2.70 10.62
N GLU A 70 12.51 -3.57 9.99
CA GLU A 70 13.89 -3.28 9.59
C GLU A 70 13.94 -2.52 8.25
N GLY A 71 12.78 -2.30 7.62
CA GLY A 71 12.65 -1.62 6.34
C GLY A 71 12.92 -2.53 5.14
N LYS A 72 13.03 -3.85 5.34
CA LYS A 72 13.22 -4.81 4.26
C LYS A 72 11.88 -5.08 3.60
N THR A 73 11.86 -5.03 2.27
CA THR A 73 10.68 -5.39 1.47
C THR A 73 10.38 -6.88 1.61
N VAL A 74 9.22 -7.19 2.18
CA VAL A 74 8.72 -8.57 2.34
C VAL A 74 7.73 -8.94 1.23
N LEU A 75 7.13 -7.95 0.57
CA LEU A 75 6.19 -8.16 -0.51
C LEU A 75 6.20 -6.96 -1.47
N GLN A 76 6.18 -7.25 -2.77
CA GLN A 76 5.90 -6.26 -3.80
C GLN A 76 4.95 -6.86 -4.84
N LYS A 77 3.86 -6.15 -5.15
CA LYS A 77 2.83 -6.59 -6.10
C LYS A 77 2.42 -5.46 -7.03
N PHE A 78 2.03 -5.84 -8.25
CA PHE A 78 1.48 -4.95 -9.26
C PHE A 78 0.28 -5.62 -9.91
N TRP A 79 -0.80 -4.88 -10.14
CA TRP A 79 -1.99 -5.37 -10.85
C TRP A 79 -2.77 -4.25 -11.53
#